data_AF-A0A8J7B5K5-F1
#
_entry.id   AF-A0A8J7B5K5-F1
#
_cell.length_a   1.000
_cell.length_b   1.000
_cell.length_c   1.000
_cell.angle_alpha   90.00
_cell.angle_beta   90.00
_cell.angle_gamma   90.00
#
_symmetry.space_group_name_H-M   'P 1'
#
loop_
_entity.id
_entity.type
_entity.pdbx_description
1 polymer ?
#
loop_
_entity_poly.entity_id
_entity_poly.type
_entity_poly.pdbx_seq_one_letter_code
_entity_poly.pdbx_strand_id
1 'polypeptide(L)'
;MKPQFQDQVAWTQAELLMQPAFIRLLDNIRKQLDQSDWKGTYQDVQTWPEGTPEAIQAQVKQLQAELATASPEQAAEIEQALAHLPTPFPGYLLCLEKQGQQVQIDLWELCYQVCFRNYQVLQAISDPQAVEIDTSLIDDEMGEVDWNRLDDKARQLIEQVFSNLPSR
;
A
#
# COMPACT_ATOMS: atom_id res chain seq x y z
N MET A 1 -1.51 2.11 -6.50
CA MET A 1 -2.71 2.79 -7.09
C MET A 1 -3.91 2.54 -6.18
N LYS A 2 -4.97 3.37 -6.16
CA LYS A 2 -6.19 3.02 -5.38
C LYS A 2 -7.03 2.02 -6.17
N PRO A 3 -7.36 0.83 -5.62
CA PRO A 3 -8.23 -0.12 -6.30
C PRO A 3 -9.65 0.44 -6.46
N GLN A 4 -10.29 0.10 -7.58
CA GLN A 4 -11.71 0.38 -7.82
C GLN A 4 -12.54 -0.84 -7.43
N PHE A 5 -13.69 -0.63 -6.77
CA PHE A 5 -14.56 -1.71 -6.31
C PHE A 5 -15.86 -1.72 -7.12
N GLN A 6 -16.43 -2.90 -7.33
CA GLN A 6 -17.63 -3.07 -8.16
C GLN A 6 -18.88 -2.50 -7.48
N ASP A 7 -18.99 -2.68 -6.17
CA ASP A 7 -20.14 -2.24 -5.37
C ASP A 7 -19.76 -1.93 -3.92
N GLN A 8 -20.75 -1.51 -3.13
CA GLN A 8 -20.59 -1.19 -1.72
C GLN A 8 -20.24 -2.43 -0.86
N VAL A 9 -20.67 -3.63 -1.26
CA VAL A 9 -20.39 -4.86 -0.52
C VAL A 9 -18.90 -5.19 -0.62
N ALA A 10 -18.35 -5.15 -1.84
CA ALA A 10 -16.93 -5.33 -2.09
C ALA A 10 -16.08 -4.31 -1.33
N TRP A 11 -16.55 -3.05 -1.25
CA TRP A 11 -15.86 -2.02 -0.48
C TRP A 11 -15.83 -2.35 1.03
N THR A 12 -16.97 -2.70 1.62
CA THR A 12 -17.05 -3.08 3.05
C THR A 12 -16.19 -4.30 3.38
N GLN A 13 -16.17 -5.29 2.49
CA GLN A 13 -15.33 -6.48 2.65
C GLN A 13 -13.84 -6.14 2.54
N ALA A 14 -13.46 -5.23 1.64
CA ALA A 14 -12.09 -4.72 1.59
C ALA A 14 -11.71 -4.03 2.91
N GLU A 15 -12.55 -3.15 3.44
CA GLU A 15 -12.27 -2.48 4.73
C GLU A 15 -12.03 -3.48 5.86
N LEU A 16 -12.85 -4.54 5.92
CA LEU A 16 -12.71 -5.60 6.90
C LEU A 16 -11.35 -6.32 6.80
N LEU A 17 -10.85 -6.53 5.58
CA LEU A 17 -9.63 -7.31 5.33
C LEU A 17 -8.34 -6.48 5.34
N MET A 18 -8.37 -5.20 4.94
CA MET A 18 -7.16 -4.40 4.69
C MET A 18 -6.25 -4.31 5.91
N GLN A 19 -6.78 -3.97 7.08
CA GLN A 19 -5.97 -3.82 8.29
C GLN A 19 -5.42 -5.18 8.79
N PRO A 20 -6.24 -6.24 8.92
CA PRO A 20 -5.75 -7.58 9.22
C PRO A 20 -4.66 -8.07 8.25
N ALA A 21 -4.86 -7.86 6.95
CA ALA A 21 -3.92 -8.29 5.91
C ALA A 21 -2.58 -7.56 6.05
N PHE A 22 -2.62 -6.25 6.28
CA PHE A 22 -1.41 -5.45 6.51
C PHE A 22 -0.62 -5.93 7.73
N ILE A 23 -1.31 -6.24 8.84
CA ILE A 23 -0.66 -6.79 10.04
C ILE A 23 0.01 -8.14 9.74
N ARG A 24 -0.67 -9.05 9.03
CA ARG A 24 -0.13 -10.36 8.66
C ARG A 24 1.02 -10.27 7.68
N LEU A 25 0.98 -9.33 6.75
CA LEU A 25 2.09 -9.06 5.84
C LEU A 25 3.33 -8.60 6.58
N LEU A 26 3.22 -7.61 7.46
CA LEU A 26 4.37 -7.11 8.23
C LEU A 26 4.99 -8.19 9.11
N ASP A 27 4.16 -9.03 9.75
CA ASP A 27 4.66 -10.13 10.58
C ASP A 27 5.45 -11.17 9.74
N ASN A 28 4.93 -11.55 8.58
CA ASN A 28 5.61 -12.50 7.68
C ASN A 28 6.87 -11.90 7.03
N ILE A 29 6.87 -10.60 6.69
CA ILE A 29 8.07 -9.88 6.23
C ILE A 29 9.16 -9.95 7.30
N ARG A 30 8.82 -9.63 8.55
CA ARG A 30 9.77 -9.71 9.68
C ARG A 30 10.37 -11.12 9.81
N LYS A 31 9.52 -12.16 9.84
CA LYS A 31 9.97 -13.56 9.93
C LYS A 31 10.90 -13.96 8.79
N GLN A 32 10.68 -13.45 7.58
CA GLN A 32 11.51 -13.72 6.41
C GLN A 32 12.84 -12.97 6.46
N LEU A 33 12.82 -11.70 6.89
CA LEU A 33 14.04 -10.92 7.11
C LEU A 33 14.97 -11.60 8.12
N ASP A 34 14.41 -12.15 9.21
CA ASP A 34 15.17 -12.88 10.23
C ASP A 34 15.88 -14.14 9.69
N GLN A 35 15.42 -14.68 8.56
CA GLN A 35 15.96 -15.88 7.91
C GLN A 35 16.77 -15.56 6.64
N SER A 36 16.90 -14.30 6.27
CA SER A 36 17.51 -13.87 5.02
C SER A 36 18.74 -12.99 5.27
N ASP A 37 19.61 -12.87 4.26
CA ASP A 37 20.71 -11.90 4.28
C ASP A 37 20.25 -10.46 3.96
N TRP A 38 18.98 -10.28 3.59
CA TRP A 38 18.44 -8.97 3.24
C TRP A 38 18.16 -8.16 4.51
N LYS A 39 18.57 -6.89 4.50
CA LYS A 39 18.20 -5.93 5.52
C LYS A 39 16.98 -5.15 5.06
N GLY A 40 15.92 -5.14 5.86
CA GLY A 40 14.69 -4.41 5.57
C GLY A 40 14.56 -3.15 6.40
N THR A 41 14.22 -2.03 5.75
CA THR A 41 13.76 -0.79 6.41
C THR A 41 12.42 -0.37 5.83
N TYR A 42 11.63 0.36 6.62
CA TYR A 42 10.32 0.87 6.22
C TYR A 42 10.41 2.37 5.96
N GLN A 43 9.76 2.83 4.89
CA GLN A 43 9.74 4.23 4.51
C GLN A 43 8.32 4.69 4.20
N ASP A 44 7.90 5.76 4.86
CA ASP A 44 6.68 6.47 4.51
C ASP A 44 6.95 7.33 3.26
N VAL A 45 6.10 7.19 2.26
CA VAL A 45 6.19 7.95 1.02
C VAL A 45 4.86 8.62 0.69
N GLN A 46 4.93 9.69 -0.10
CA GLN A 46 3.76 10.33 -0.68
C GLN A 46 3.60 9.85 -2.12
N THR A 47 2.52 9.12 -2.39
CA THR A 47 2.17 8.66 -3.73
C THR A 47 1.19 9.65 -4.34
N TRP A 48 1.56 10.22 -5.49
CA TRP A 48 0.77 11.24 -6.17
C TRP A 48 -0.29 10.62 -7.08
N PRO A 49 -1.43 11.29 -7.30
CA PRO A 49 -2.35 10.93 -8.36
C PRO A 49 -1.63 10.86 -9.71
N GLU A 50 -2.04 9.91 -10.55
CA GLU A 50 -1.45 9.72 -11.88
C GLU A 50 -1.55 11.00 -12.72
N GLY A 51 -0.49 11.32 -13.45
CA GLY A 51 -0.41 12.53 -14.28
C GLY A 51 -0.14 13.83 -13.52
N THR A 52 0.07 13.81 -12.19
CA THR A 52 0.43 15.02 -11.43
C THR A 52 1.83 15.52 -11.83
N PRO A 53 1.96 16.74 -12.41
CA PRO A 53 3.27 17.27 -12.83
C PRO A 53 4.20 17.51 -11.64
N GLU A 54 5.50 17.27 -11.81
CA GLU A 54 6.50 17.48 -10.74
C GLU A 54 6.48 18.90 -10.15
N ALA A 55 6.21 19.91 -10.98
CA ALA A 55 6.06 21.30 -10.52
C ALA A 55 4.91 21.46 -9.52
N ILE A 56 3.78 20.78 -9.75
CA ILE A 56 2.63 20.79 -8.82
C ILE A 56 2.97 20.01 -7.55
N GLN A 57 3.66 18.86 -7.68
CA GLN A 57 4.11 18.10 -6.50
C GLN A 57 5.05 18.94 -5.62
N ALA A 58 5.98 19.67 -6.23
CA ALA A 58 6.89 20.57 -5.52
C ALA A 58 6.14 21.72 -4.84
N GLN A 59 5.18 22.33 -5.54
CA GLN A 59 4.34 23.39 -4.98
C GLN A 59 3.55 22.92 -3.75
N VAL A 60 2.90 21.76 -3.82
CA VAL A 60 2.14 21.19 -2.69
C VAL A 60 3.08 20.88 -1.52
N LYS A 61 4.26 20.27 -1.77
CA LYS A 61 5.25 19.99 -0.71
C LYS A 61 5.73 21.27 -0.03
N GLN A 62 5.95 22.33 -0.80
CA GLN A 62 6.34 23.63 -0.25
C GLN A 62 5.23 24.19 0.65
N LEU A 63 3.98 24.23 0.17
CA LEU A 63 2.83 24.71 0.94
C LEU A 63 2.63 23.90 2.24
N GLN A 64 2.79 22.57 2.19
CA GLN A 64 2.73 21.71 3.38
C GLN A 64 3.84 22.03 4.39
N ALA A 65 5.06 22.32 3.92
CA ALA A 65 6.17 22.71 4.80
C ALA A 65 5.94 24.10 5.43
N GLU A 66 5.40 25.05 4.66
CA GLU A 66 5.02 26.37 5.15
C GLU A 66 3.92 26.27 6.21
N LEU A 67 2.89 25.45 5.97
CA LEU A 67 1.77 25.22 6.90
C LEU A 67 2.25 24.75 8.28
N ALA A 68 3.29 23.92 8.35
CA ALA A 68 3.84 23.40 9.60
C ALA A 68 4.40 24.49 10.55
N THR A 69 4.69 25.68 10.02
CA THR A 69 5.26 26.82 10.77
C THR A 69 4.44 28.09 10.65
N ALA A 70 3.32 28.05 9.93
CA ALA A 70 2.48 29.20 9.62
C ALA A 70 1.73 29.74 10.85
N SER A 71 1.47 31.04 10.87
CA SER A 71 0.50 31.62 11.80
C SER A 71 -0.93 31.16 11.46
N PRO A 72 -1.92 31.29 12.37
CA PRO A 72 -3.30 30.87 12.08
C PRO A 72 -3.93 31.52 10.84
N GLU A 73 -3.60 32.79 10.56
CA GLU A 73 -4.11 33.50 9.39
C GLU A 73 -3.47 32.96 8.10
N GLN A 74 -2.15 32.75 8.11
CA GLN A 74 -1.42 32.17 6.98
C GLN A 74 -1.80 30.71 6.74
N ALA A 75 -2.04 29.95 7.80
CA ALA A 75 -2.47 28.57 7.72
C ALA A 75 -3.81 28.45 6.98
N ALA A 76 -4.78 29.33 7.28
CA ALA A 76 -6.05 29.34 6.58
C ALA A 76 -5.92 29.61 5.07
N GLU A 77 -5.03 30.54 4.67
CA GLU A 77 -4.75 30.81 3.26
C GLU A 77 -4.07 29.62 2.55
N ILE A 78 -3.11 28.98 3.22
CA ILE A 78 -2.39 27.81 2.70
C ILE A 78 -3.33 26.61 2.56
N GLU A 79 -4.20 26.35 3.55
CA GLU A 79 -5.21 25.30 3.50
C GLU A 79 -6.19 25.51 2.34
N GLN A 80 -6.62 26.75 2.11
CA GLN A 80 -7.48 27.09 0.99
C GLN A 80 -6.79 26.85 -0.36
N ALA A 81 -5.49 27.16 -0.47
CA ALA A 81 -4.71 26.87 -1.68
C ALA A 81 -4.54 25.36 -1.90
N LEU A 82 -4.21 24.60 -0.85
CA LEU A 82 -4.05 23.16 -0.89
C LEU A 82 -5.35 22.43 -1.28
N ALA A 83 -6.51 22.94 -0.90
CA ALA A 83 -7.82 22.36 -1.23
C ALA A 83 -8.08 22.26 -2.75
N HIS A 84 -7.37 23.05 -3.56
CA HIS A 84 -7.50 23.06 -5.02
C HIS A 84 -6.39 22.30 -5.74
N LEU A 85 -5.41 21.77 -5.00
CA LEU A 85 -4.28 21.03 -5.55
C LEU A 85 -4.45 19.51 -5.36
N PRO A 86 -3.80 18.69 -6.20
CA PRO A 86 -3.81 17.24 -6.01
C PRO A 86 -3.25 16.85 -4.65
N THR A 87 -4.00 16.03 -3.91
CA THR A 87 -3.57 15.52 -2.61
C THR A 87 -2.81 14.20 -2.79
N PRO A 88 -1.56 14.08 -2.31
CA PRO A 88 -0.87 12.81 -2.29
C PRO A 88 -1.49 11.87 -1.25
N PHE A 89 -1.41 10.57 -1.51
CA PHE A 89 -1.83 9.53 -0.59
C PHE A 89 -0.62 8.96 0.17
N PRO A 90 -0.79 8.54 1.43
CA PRO A 90 0.27 7.86 2.16
C PRO A 90 0.56 6.49 1.53
N GLY A 91 1.81 6.26 1.18
CA GLY A 91 2.36 4.96 0.76
C GLY A 91 3.37 4.45 1.78
N TYR A 92 3.56 3.13 1.81
CA TYR A 92 4.53 2.48 2.67
C TYR A 92 5.43 1.58 1.82
N LEU A 93 6.73 1.85 1.82
CA LEU A 93 7.71 1.05 1.09
C LEU A 93 8.53 0.21 2.06
N LEU A 94 8.75 -1.05 1.67
CA LEU A 94 9.81 -1.89 2.19
C LEU A 94 11.05 -1.73 1.32
N CYS A 95 12.12 -1.19 1.91
CA CYS A 95 13.42 -1.05 1.29
C CYS A 95 14.30 -2.23 1.74
N LEU A 96 14.64 -3.10 0.81
CA LEU A 96 15.53 -4.24 1.02
C LEU A 96 16.92 -3.92 0.49
N GLU A 97 17.95 -4.15 1.31
CA GLU A 97 19.34 -3.99 0.93
C GLU A 97 20.15 -5.28 1.16
N LYS A 98 20.93 -5.69 0.16
CA LYS A 98 21.89 -6.80 0.27
C LYS A 98 23.09 -6.53 -0.63
N GLN A 99 24.29 -6.43 -0.03
CA GLN A 99 25.58 -6.33 -0.75
C GLN A 99 25.61 -5.27 -1.88
N GLY A 100 24.99 -4.10 -1.63
CA GLY A 100 24.92 -3.00 -2.62
C GLY A 100 23.75 -3.09 -3.60
N GLN A 101 22.95 -4.16 -3.57
CA GLN A 101 21.66 -4.22 -4.25
C GLN A 101 20.58 -3.60 -3.37
N GLN A 102 19.68 -2.85 -3.99
CA GLN A 102 18.53 -2.24 -3.34
C GLN A 102 17.26 -2.60 -4.12
N VAL A 103 16.24 -3.08 -3.40
CA VAL A 103 14.91 -3.38 -3.94
C VAL A 103 13.89 -2.63 -3.10
N GLN A 104 12.95 -1.95 -3.76
CA GLN A 104 11.83 -1.28 -3.10
C GLN A 104 10.54 -1.99 -3.46
N ILE A 105 9.72 -2.27 -2.45
CA ILE A 105 8.45 -2.99 -2.60
C ILE A 105 7.36 -2.15 -1.95
N ASP A 106 6.27 -1.91 -2.68
CA ASP A 106 5.09 -1.22 -2.15
C ASP A 106 4.25 -2.21 -1.32
N LEU A 107 4.08 -1.91 -0.03
CA LEU A 107 3.35 -2.76 0.89
C LEU A 107 1.84 -2.76 0.65
N TRP A 108 1.28 -1.69 0.08
CA TRP A 108 -0.14 -1.68 -0.30
C TRP A 108 -0.40 -2.61 -1.47
N GLU A 109 0.50 -2.65 -2.45
CA GLU A 109 0.39 -3.58 -3.58
C GLU A 109 0.46 -5.04 -3.12
N LEU A 110 1.24 -5.35 -2.07
CA LEU A 110 1.20 -6.67 -1.44
C LEU A 110 -0.11 -6.91 -0.69
N CYS A 111 -0.63 -5.91 0.03
CA CYS A 111 -1.92 -5.98 0.71
C CYS A 111 -3.06 -6.32 -0.26
N TYR A 112 -3.09 -5.65 -1.41
CA TYR A 112 -4.06 -5.92 -2.47
C TYR A 112 -3.92 -7.33 -3.03
N GLN A 113 -2.70 -7.84 -3.24
CA GLN A 113 -2.47 -9.22 -3.67
C GLN A 113 -3.00 -10.26 -2.65
N VAL A 114 -2.93 -9.95 -1.35
CA VAL A 114 -3.54 -10.79 -0.31
C VAL A 114 -5.06 -10.70 -0.35
N CYS A 115 -5.64 -9.50 -0.40
CA CYS A 115 -7.08 -9.34 -0.21
C CYS A 115 -7.92 -9.61 -1.46
N PHE A 116 -7.36 -9.50 -2.65
CA PHE A 116 -8.11 -9.57 -3.91
C PHE A 116 -7.81 -10.86 -4.67
N ARG A 117 -8.76 -11.28 -5.52
CA ARG A 117 -8.62 -12.43 -6.39
C ARG A 117 -7.88 -12.02 -7.66
N ASN A 118 -6.88 -12.82 -8.03
CA ASN A 118 -6.13 -12.66 -9.29
C ASN A 118 -5.56 -11.26 -9.53
N TYR A 119 -5.24 -10.52 -8.46
CA TYR A 119 -4.75 -9.15 -8.59
C TYR A 119 -3.37 -9.13 -9.26
N GLN A 120 -3.29 -8.47 -10.41
CA GLN A 120 -2.04 -8.23 -11.12
C GLN A 120 -1.89 -6.73 -11.40
N VAL A 121 -0.80 -6.15 -10.90
CA VAL A 121 -0.52 -4.70 -10.99
C VAL A 121 -0.55 -4.20 -12.45
N LEU A 122 0.07 -4.93 -13.38
CA LEU A 122 0.11 -4.55 -14.79
C LEU A 122 -1.26 -4.59 -15.48
N GLN A 123 -2.14 -5.49 -15.04
CA GLN A 123 -3.52 -5.54 -15.54
C GLN A 123 -4.34 -4.38 -14.99
N ALA A 124 -4.21 -4.07 -13.69
CA ALA A 124 -4.90 -2.94 -13.08
C ALA A 124 -4.53 -1.57 -13.72
N ILE A 125 -3.33 -1.46 -14.30
CA ILE A 125 -2.90 -0.26 -15.05
C ILE A 125 -3.49 -0.23 -16.46
N SER A 126 -3.57 -1.39 -17.13
CA SER A 126 -3.96 -1.48 -18.55
C SER A 126 -5.47 -1.54 -18.76
N ASP A 127 -6.18 -2.15 -17.81
CA ASP A 127 -7.63 -2.25 -17.75
C ASP A 127 -8.05 -2.15 -16.27
N PRO A 128 -8.36 -0.94 -15.78
CA PRO A 128 -8.74 -0.69 -14.39
C PRO A 128 -10.16 -1.23 -14.12
N GLN A 129 -10.35 -2.53 -14.30
CA GLN A 129 -11.57 -3.20 -13.89
C GLN A 129 -11.68 -3.20 -12.36
N ALA A 130 -12.92 -3.32 -11.89
CA ALA A 130 -13.18 -3.45 -10.47
C ALA A 130 -12.46 -4.70 -9.93
N VAL A 131 -11.70 -4.53 -8.83
CA VAL A 131 -11.07 -5.65 -8.15
C VAL A 131 -12.13 -6.52 -7.47
N GLU A 132 -11.94 -7.82 -7.51
CA GLU A 132 -12.78 -8.79 -6.82
C GLU A 132 -12.17 -9.15 -5.47
N ILE A 133 -12.95 -9.04 -4.40
CA ILE A 133 -12.50 -9.44 -3.06
C ILE A 133 -12.38 -10.95 -2.98
N ASP A 134 -11.32 -11.45 -2.34
CA ASP A 134 -11.21 -12.85 -1.99
C ASP A 134 -12.05 -13.14 -0.75
N THR A 135 -13.35 -13.38 -0.96
CA THR A 135 -14.30 -13.67 0.11
C THR A 135 -13.97 -14.95 0.87
N SER A 136 -13.08 -15.82 0.35
CA SER A 136 -12.64 -17.01 1.09
C SER A 136 -11.83 -16.68 2.35
N LEU A 137 -11.38 -15.43 2.49
CA LEU A 137 -10.71 -14.87 3.67
C LEU A 137 -11.69 -14.38 4.74
N ILE A 138 -12.99 -14.44 4.46
CA ILE A 138 -14.05 -14.08 5.39
C ILE A 138 -14.78 -15.40 5.72
N ASP A 139 -14.98 -15.64 7.01
CA ASP A 139 -15.75 -16.77 7.49
C ASP A 139 -17.22 -16.60 7.08
N ASP A 140 -17.73 -17.55 6.30
CA ASP A 140 -19.09 -17.50 5.74
C ASP A 140 -20.19 -17.62 6.82
N GLU A 141 -19.86 -18.13 8.02
CA GLU A 141 -20.82 -18.31 9.12
C GLU A 141 -20.87 -17.10 10.07
N MET A 142 -19.70 -16.52 10.39
CA MET A 142 -19.58 -15.41 11.34
C MET A 142 -19.48 -14.03 10.64
N GLY A 143 -19.13 -13.99 9.35
CA GLY A 143 -18.85 -12.75 8.63
C GLY A 143 -17.59 -12.03 9.10
N GLU A 144 -16.73 -12.74 9.84
CA GLU A 144 -15.46 -12.23 10.39
C GLU A 144 -14.27 -12.68 9.54
N VAL A 145 -13.09 -12.11 9.77
CA VAL A 145 -11.88 -12.51 9.04
C VAL A 145 -11.42 -13.90 9.45
N ASP A 146 -11.20 -14.79 8.48
CA ASP A 146 -10.48 -16.04 8.68
C ASP A 146 -8.97 -15.75 8.78
N TRP A 147 -8.52 -15.54 10.02
CA TRP A 147 -7.13 -15.21 10.34
C TRP A 147 -6.12 -16.26 9.89
N ASN A 148 -6.51 -17.53 9.83
CA ASN A 148 -5.59 -18.62 9.45
C ASN A 148 -5.36 -18.58 7.94
N ARG A 149 -6.44 -18.52 7.15
CA ARG A 149 -6.33 -18.38 5.69
C ARG A 149 -5.61 -17.10 5.29
N LEU A 150 -5.89 -16.01 5.99
CA LEU A 150 -5.23 -14.73 5.75
C LEU A 150 -3.71 -14.80 6.01
N ASP A 151 -3.31 -15.39 7.15
CA ASP A 151 -1.88 -15.58 7.46
C ASP A 151 -1.20 -16.50 6.45
N ASP A 152 -1.84 -17.62 6.08
CA ASP A 152 -1.28 -18.54 5.07
C ASP A 152 -1.09 -17.88 3.71
N LYS A 153 -2.07 -17.08 3.25
CA LYS A 153 -1.97 -16.35 1.99
C LYS A 153 -0.88 -15.28 2.05
N ALA A 154 -0.80 -14.52 3.15
CA ALA A 154 0.27 -13.54 3.37
C ALA A 154 1.65 -14.22 3.38
N ARG A 155 1.80 -15.32 4.11
CA ARG A 155 3.05 -16.10 4.19
C ARG A 155 3.49 -16.59 2.80
N GLN A 156 2.61 -17.23 2.05
CA GLN A 156 2.91 -17.71 0.69
C GLN A 156 3.36 -16.57 -0.24
N LEU A 157 2.66 -15.42 -0.17
CA LEU A 157 3.03 -14.25 -0.96
C LEU A 157 4.42 -13.73 -0.59
N ILE A 158 4.72 -13.56 0.71
CA ILE A 158 6.05 -13.07 1.13
C ILE A 158 7.15 -14.08 0.77
N GLU A 159 6.92 -15.38 0.97
CA GLU A 159 7.86 -16.44 0.54
C GLU A 159 8.17 -16.33 -0.97
N GLN A 160 7.15 -16.11 -1.80
CA GLN A 160 7.31 -15.91 -3.24
C GLN A 160 8.08 -14.62 -3.56
N VAL A 161 7.75 -13.50 -2.91
CA VAL A 161 8.44 -12.21 -3.10
C VAL A 161 9.93 -12.35 -2.80
N PHE A 162 10.29 -12.94 -1.65
CA PHE A 162 11.69 -13.12 -1.26
C PHE A 162 12.43 -14.11 -2.17
N SER A 163 11.76 -15.16 -2.66
CA SER A 163 12.34 -16.11 -3.62
C SER A 163 12.64 -15.47 -4.98
N ASN A 164 11.90 -14.43 -5.36
CA ASN A 164 12.10 -13.68 -6.60
C ASN A 164 13.10 -12.53 -6.47
N LEU A 165 13.67 -12.30 -5.28
CA LEU A 165 14.69 -11.26 -5.12
C LEU A 165 15.96 -11.63 -5.90
N PRO A 166 16.70 -10.63 -6.41
CA PRO A 166 17.95 -10.85 -7.13
C PRO A 166 18.92 -11.71 -6.30
N SER A 167 19.46 -12.76 -6.92
CA SER A 167 20.30 -13.73 -6.20
C SER A 167 21.76 -13.30 -6.10
N ARG A 168 22.25 -12.51 -7.08
CA ARG A 168 23.60 -11.92 -7.20
C ARG A 168 23.59 -10.77 -8.19
#